data_AF-T0K7I6-F1
#
_entry.id   AF-T0K7I6-F1
#
_cell.length_a   1.000
_cell.length_b   1.000
_cell.length_c   1.000
_cell.angle_alpha   90.00
_cell.angle_beta   90.00
_cell.angle_gamma   90.00
#
_symmetry.space_group_name_H-M   'P 1'
#
loop_
_entity.id
_entity.type
_entity.pdbx_description
1 polymer ?
#
loop_
_entity_poly.entity_id
_entity_poly.type
_entity_poly.pdbx_seq_one_letter_code
_entity_poly.pdbx_strand_id
1 'polypeptide(L)'
;MEWTLEQQALATIKSPMVSQGVPLQTMIDRLAQDSRLRREFAAIYDRSIDIDGVVDAIAYYERSLVTPGSRFDLWLAGNNSAMNEQALRGYKRFKQLGCVSCHQGQNVGGNLLQKHGIFRPLATPEPRILRVPSLRNVATTAPYFHDGSARTLDQAVKKMAASQLNVDLKPQEVVDLVAFLNTLTGNYAGQKVRAPE
;
A
#
# COMPACT_ATOMS: atom_id res chain seq x y z
N MET A 1 -0.07 -18.51 -4.59
CA MET A 1 -1.25 -18.12 -5.38
C MET A 1 -1.33 -16.60 -5.30
N GLU A 2 -0.93 -15.90 -6.34
CA GLU A 2 -1.06 -14.44 -6.39
C GLU A 2 -2.49 -14.10 -6.81
N TRP A 3 -3.17 -13.27 -6.03
CA TRP A 3 -4.51 -12.79 -6.35
C TRP A 3 -4.43 -11.65 -7.36
N THR A 4 -5.31 -11.64 -8.36
CA THR A 4 -5.46 -10.47 -9.25
C THR A 4 -6.30 -9.38 -8.59
N LEU A 5 -6.22 -8.16 -9.11
CA LEU A 5 -7.08 -7.04 -8.68
C LEU A 5 -8.56 -7.38 -8.89
N GLU A 6 -8.90 -8.04 -9.99
CA GLU A 6 -10.26 -8.50 -10.30
C GLU A 6 -10.77 -9.49 -9.25
N GLN A 7 -9.94 -10.47 -8.86
CA GLN A 7 -10.30 -11.43 -7.82
C GLN A 7 -10.49 -10.75 -6.47
N GLN A 8 -9.65 -9.78 -6.15
CA GLN A 8 -9.76 -9.01 -4.90
C GLN A 8 -11.01 -8.12 -4.90
N ALA A 9 -11.28 -7.38 -5.98
CA ALA A 9 -12.47 -6.55 -6.12
C ALA A 9 -13.75 -7.38 -6.00
N LEU A 10 -13.83 -8.51 -6.70
CA LEU A 10 -14.99 -9.41 -6.62
C LEU A 10 -15.18 -9.98 -5.21
N ALA A 11 -14.10 -10.40 -4.54
CA ALA A 11 -14.17 -10.92 -3.17
C ALA A 11 -14.62 -9.83 -2.18
N THR A 12 -14.14 -8.60 -2.35
CA THR A 12 -14.56 -7.46 -1.53
C THR A 12 -16.03 -7.12 -1.74
N ILE A 13 -16.50 -7.04 -2.99
CA ILE A 13 -17.91 -6.77 -3.31
C ILE A 13 -18.83 -7.85 -2.73
N LYS A 14 -18.41 -9.13 -2.75
CA LYS A 14 -19.18 -10.25 -2.20
C LYS A 14 -19.13 -10.34 -0.68
N SER A 15 -18.16 -9.69 -0.02
CA SER A 15 -17.98 -9.78 1.43
C SER A 15 -19.18 -9.18 2.16
N PRO A 16 -19.89 -9.94 3.03
CA PRO A 16 -21.01 -9.41 3.83
C PRO A 16 -20.62 -8.21 4.69
N MET A 17 -19.35 -8.11 5.10
CA MET A 17 -18.85 -6.96 5.88
C MET A 17 -18.86 -5.67 5.06
N VAL A 18 -18.65 -5.75 3.75
CA VAL A 18 -18.62 -4.58 2.86
C VAL A 18 -19.98 -4.35 2.22
N SER A 19 -20.60 -5.41 1.71
CA SER A 19 -21.91 -5.35 1.06
C SER A 19 -23.07 -5.12 2.03
N GLN A 20 -22.84 -5.26 3.33
CA GLN A 20 -23.89 -5.26 4.36
C GLN A 20 -25.02 -6.27 4.05
N GLY A 21 -24.66 -7.40 3.43
CA GLY A 21 -25.60 -8.46 3.05
C GLY A 21 -26.42 -8.20 1.79
N VAL A 22 -26.18 -7.10 1.06
CA VAL A 22 -26.86 -6.84 -0.21
C VAL A 22 -26.43 -7.90 -1.25
N PRO A 23 -27.40 -8.57 -1.93
CA PRO A 23 -27.07 -9.53 -2.98
C PRO A 23 -26.39 -8.87 -4.18
N LEU A 24 -25.46 -9.60 -4.79
CA LEU A 24 -24.71 -9.11 -5.95
C LEU A 24 -25.63 -8.65 -7.09
N GLN A 25 -26.66 -9.43 -7.40
CA GLN A 25 -27.62 -9.07 -8.45
C GLN A 25 -28.32 -7.74 -8.15
N THR A 26 -28.72 -7.52 -6.89
CA THR A 26 -29.34 -6.26 -6.46
C THR A 26 -28.41 -5.06 -6.67
N MET A 27 -27.10 -5.22 -6.50
CA MET A 27 -26.13 -4.16 -6.78
C MET A 27 -26.08 -3.83 -8.29
N ILE A 28 -26.02 -4.86 -9.13
CA ILE A 28 -26.01 -4.71 -10.59
C ILE A 28 -27.31 -4.05 -11.06
N ASP A 29 -28.46 -4.49 -10.55
CA ASP A 29 -29.76 -3.91 -10.90
C ASP A 29 -29.84 -2.43 -10.53
N ARG A 30 -29.26 -2.04 -9.38
CA ARG A 30 -29.15 -0.63 -8.98
C ARG A 30 -28.26 0.19 -9.92
N LEU A 31 -27.09 -0.34 -10.29
CA LEU A 31 -26.21 0.32 -11.27
C LEU A 31 -26.91 0.48 -12.63
N ALA A 32 -27.68 -0.52 -13.05
CA ALA A 32 -28.46 -0.48 -14.29
C ALA A 32 -29.59 0.56 -14.28
N GLN A 33 -30.03 1.06 -13.12
CA GLN A 33 -31.01 2.14 -13.05
C GLN A 33 -30.41 3.51 -13.43
N ASP A 34 -29.08 3.67 -13.36
CA ASP A 34 -28.41 4.89 -13.79
C ASP A 34 -28.26 4.93 -15.31
N SER A 35 -28.98 5.85 -15.96
CA SER A 35 -28.97 5.98 -17.43
C SER A 35 -27.59 6.38 -17.99
N ARG A 36 -26.79 7.13 -17.23
CA ARG A 36 -25.44 7.52 -17.65
C ARG A 36 -24.51 6.32 -17.57
N LEU A 37 -24.50 5.59 -16.45
CA LEU A 37 -23.67 4.39 -16.32
C LEU A 37 -24.00 3.34 -17.36
N ARG A 38 -25.28 3.11 -17.68
CA ARG A 38 -25.67 2.20 -18.76
C ARG A 38 -25.10 2.60 -20.11
N ARG A 39 -25.17 3.89 -20.47
CA ARG A 39 -24.65 4.38 -21.75
C ARG A 39 -23.13 4.28 -21.80
N GLU A 40 -22.43 4.71 -20.75
CA GLU A 40 -20.97 4.67 -20.68
C GLU A 40 -20.46 3.22 -20.69
N PHE A 41 -21.09 2.33 -19.92
CA PHE A 41 -20.73 0.92 -19.89
C PHE A 41 -20.94 0.25 -21.25
N ALA A 42 -22.09 0.45 -21.90
CA ALA A 42 -22.34 -0.11 -23.23
C ALA A 42 -21.35 0.42 -24.28
N ALA A 43 -20.94 1.69 -24.19
CA ALA A 43 -19.95 2.26 -25.09
C ALA A 43 -18.54 1.66 -24.93
N ILE A 44 -18.20 1.15 -23.74
CA ILE A 44 -16.88 0.56 -23.43
C ILE A 44 -16.87 -0.96 -23.65
N TYR A 45 -17.94 -1.65 -23.22
CA TYR A 45 -18.00 -3.11 -23.12
C TYR A 45 -18.92 -3.78 -24.14
N ASP A 46 -19.67 -3.01 -24.94
CA ASP A 46 -20.62 -3.50 -25.95
C ASP A 46 -21.67 -4.48 -25.40
N ARG A 47 -22.09 -4.27 -24.14
CA ARG A 47 -23.10 -5.09 -23.45
C ARG A 47 -23.76 -4.33 -22.30
N SER A 48 -24.83 -4.89 -21.74
CA SER A 48 -25.46 -4.38 -20.52
C SER A 48 -24.53 -4.55 -19.31
N ILE A 49 -24.73 -3.71 -18.27
CA ILE A 49 -23.96 -3.80 -17.02
C ILE A 49 -24.06 -5.20 -16.43
N ASP A 50 -22.91 -5.84 -16.24
CA ASP A 50 -22.75 -7.13 -15.59
C ASP A 50 -21.57 -7.10 -14.61
N ILE A 51 -21.46 -8.14 -13.78
CA ILE A 51 -20.43 -8.18 -12.74
C ILE A 51 -19.01 -8.23 -13.33
N ASP A 52 -18.81 -8.92 -14.44
CA ASP A 52 -17.48 -9.08 -15.02
C ASP A 52 -16.94 -7.74 -15.51
N GLY A 53 -17.76 -6.94 -16.21
CA GLY A 53 -17.35 -5.61 -16.61
C GLY A 53 -17.24 -4.62 -15.45
N VAL A 54 -18.05 -4.75 -14.39
CA VAL A 54 -17.89 -3.91 -13.18
C VAL A 54 -16.56 -4.20 -12.49
N VAL A 55 -16.22 -5.48 -12.32
CA VAL A 55 -14.94 -5.91 -11.73
C VAL A 55 -13.77 -5.47 -12.59
N ASP A 56 -13.85 -5.64 -13.91
CA ASP A 56 -12.84 -5.18 -14.86
C ASP A 56 -12.64 -3.66 -14.79
N ALA A 57 -13.72 -2.88 -14.80
CA ALA A 57 -13.66 -1.42 -14.72
C ALA A 57 -12.98 -0.93 -13.42
N ILE A 58 -13.30 -1.54 -12.27
CA ILE A 58 -12.66 -1.25 -10.98
C ILE A 58 -11.16 -1.60 -11.07
N ALA A 59 -10.83 -2.81 -11.51
CA ALA A 59 -9.44 -3.25 -11.58
C ALA A 59 -8.62 -2.42 -12.59
N TYR A 60 -9.23 -1.96 -13.68
CA TYR A 60 -8.61 -1.06 -14.66
C TYR A 60 -8.32 0.32 -14.04
N TYR A 61 -9.29 0.87 -13.29
CA TYR A 61 -9.09 2.10 -12.54
C TYR A 61 -7.95 1.94 -11.52
N GLU A 62 -7.92 0.85 -10.74
CA GLU A 62 -6.87 0.57 -9.77
C GLU A 62 -5.47 0.46 -10.40
N ARG A 63 -5.35 -0.15 -11.59
CA ARG A 63 -4.09 -0.18 -12.35
C ARG A 63 -3.59 1.20 -12.75
N SER A 64 -4.49 2.17 -12.91
CA SER A 64 -4.14 3.56 -13.20
C SER A 64 -3.64 4.33 -11.97
N LEU A 65 -3.87 3.83 -10.75
CA LEU A 65 -3.50 4.48 -9.48
C LEU A 65 -2.00 4.34 -9.15
N VAL A 66 -1.13 4.48 -10.16
CA VAL A 66 0.32 4.53 -9.98
C VAL A 66 0.75 5.92 -9.51
N THR A 67 1.78 5.95 -8.67
CA THR A 67 2.27 7.19 -8.04
C THR A 67 3.74 7.45 -8.38
N PRO A 68 4.09 7.81 -9.63
CA PRO A 68 5.49 8.03 -10.03
C PRO A 68 6.07 9.32 -9.43
N GLY A 69 7.37 9.53 -9.65
CA GLY A 69 8.04 10.79 -9.31
C GLY A 69 8.30 10.98 -7.82
N SER A 70 8.38 9.90 -7.04
CA SER A 70 8.87 9.99 -5.67
C SER A 70 10.34 10.44 -5.68
N ARG A 71 10.77 11.13 -4.61
CA ARG A 71 12.17 11.59 -4.49
C ARG A 71 13.16 10.43 -4.60
N PHE A 72 12.79 9.27 -4.06
CA PHE A 72 13.60 8.06 -4.16
C PHE A 72 13.70 7.55 -5.61
N ASP A 73 12.62 7.57 -6.39
CA ASP A 73 12.65 7.16 -7.81
C ASP A 73 13.51 8.09 -8.64
N LEU A 74 13.37 9.41 -8.43
CA LEU A 74 14.19 10.40 -9.13
C LEU A 74 15.67 10.21 -8.83
N TRP A 75 16.01 9.89 -7.57
CA TRP A 75 17.38 9.59 -7.18
C TRP A 75 17.91 8.30 -7.82
N LEU A 76 17.10 7.23 -7.85
CA LEU A 76 17.45 5.99 -8.56
C LEU A 76 17.64 6.20 -10.06
N ALA A 77 16.93 7.17 -10.66
CA ALA A 77 17.07 7.57 -12.06
C ALA A 77 18.28 8.51 -12.32
N GLY A 78 19.11 8.79 -11.32
CA GLY A 78 20.35 9.56 -11.46
C GLY A 78 20.26 11.02 -11.00
N ASN A 79 19.10 11.50 -10.54
CA ASN A 79 18.99 12.84 -9.97
C ASN A 79 19.52 12.87 -8.52
N ASN A 80 20.83 13.08 -8.37
CA ASN A 80 21.49 13.08 -7.07
C ASN A 80 20.96 14.12 -6.08
N SER A 81 20.39 15.24 -6.55
CA SER A 81 19.84 16.29 -5.67
C SER A 81 18.44 15.97 -5.14
N ALA A 82 17.78 14.92 -5.65
CA ALA A 82 16.45 14.51 -5.17
C ALA A 82 16.46 14.00 -3.72
N MET A 83 17.61 13.52 -3.22
CA MET A 83 17.80 13.04 -1.86
C MET A 83 18.73 13.98 -1.09
N ASN A 84 18.35 14.37 0.13
CA ASN A 84 19.26 15.11 1.01
C ASN A 84 20.10 14.13 1.84
N GLU A 85 21.13 14.64 2.51
CA GLU A 85 22.05 13.81 3.30
C GLU A 85 21.34 12.97 4.36
N GLN A 86 20.31 13.52 5.00
CA GLN A 86 19.54 12.83 6.03
C GLN A 86 18.81 11.61 5.46
N ALA A 87 18.10 11.76 4.34
CA ALA A 87 17.40 10.67 3.70
C ALA A 87 18.38 9.61 3.16
N LEU A 88 19.57 10.02 2.70
CA LEU A 88 20.64 9.10 2.30
C LEU A 88 21.18 8.28 3.48
N ARG A 89 21.39 8.92 4.66
CA ARG A 89 21.73 8.20 5.89
C ARG A 89 20.62 7.21 6.28
N GLY A 90 19.36 7.63 6.17
CA GLY A 90 18.19 6.78 6.39
C GLY A 90 18.19 5.54 5.49
N TYR A 91 18.37 5.72 4.18
CA TYR A 91 18.42 4.60 3.24
C TYR A 91 19.61 3.67 3.50
N LYS A 92 20.79 4.23 3.82
CA LYS A 92 21.95 3.44 4.21
C LYS A 92 21.65 2.59 5.45
N ARG A 93 21.01 3.19 6.47
CA ARG A 93 20.65 2.48 7.70
C ARG A 93 19.59 1.41 7.45
N PHE A 94 18.60 1.70 6.62
CA PHE A 94 17.56 0.75 6.19
C PHE A 94 18.16 -0.52 5.56
N LYS A 95 19.20 -0.36 4.73
CA LYS A 95 19.96 -1.49 4.18
C LYS A 95 20.77 -2.22 5.25
N GLN A 96 21.54 -1.50 6.06
CA GLN A 96 22.43 -2.09 7.08
C GLN A 96 21.69 -2.88 8.16
N LEU A 97 20.48 -2.45 8.52
CA LEU A 97 19.61 -3.16 9.45
C LEU A 97 19.00 -4.43 8.85
N GLY A 98 19.02 -4.58 7.53
CA GLY A 98 18.41 -5.71 6.83
C GLY A 98 16.92 -5.51 6.51
N CYS A 99 16.36 -4.30 6.65
CA CYS A 99 14.96 -4.02 6.29
C CYS A 99 14.68 -4.37 4.81
N VAL A 100 15.67 -4.18 3.94
CA VAL A 100 15.61 -4.54 2.51
C VAL A 100 15.46 -6.03 2.25
N SER A 101 15.74 -6.92 3.20
CA SER A 101 15.51 -8.37 3.00
C SER A 101 14.03 -8.69 2.75
N CYS A 102 13.14 -7.91 3.37
CA CYS A 102 11.69 -8.03 3.22
C CYS A 102 11.11 -6.92 2.33
N HIS A 103 11.61 -5.69 2.49
CA HIS A 103 11.12 -4.50 1.80
C HIS A 103 11.99 -4.16 0.59
N GLN A 104 11.85 -4.93 -0.48
CA GLN A 104 12.64 -4.83 -1.72
C GLN A 104 11.79 -4.73 -2.98
N GLY A 105 12.45 -4.57 -4.13
CA GLY A 105 11.81 -4.49 -5.44
C GLY A 105 11.12 -3.15 -5.69
N GLN A 106 10.35 -3.09 -6.76
CA GLN A 106 9.72 -1.85 -7.26
C GLN A 106 8.82 -1.16 -6.22
N ASN A 107 8.15 -1.94 -5.38
CA ASN A 107 7.24 -1.48 -4.33
C ASN A 107 7.88 -1.39 -2.94
N VAL A 108 9.18 -1.69 -2.81
CA VAL A 108 9.88 -1.70 -1.52
C VAL A 108 9.11 -2.59 -0.52
N GLY A 109 8.78 -3.80 -0.97
CA GLY A 109 7.84 -4.73 -0.34
C GLY A 109 6.74 -5.18 -1.31
N GLY A 110 5.74 -5.87 -0.78
CA GLY A 110 4.56 -6.32 -1.53
C GLY A 110 4.70 -7.67 -2.21
N ASN A 111 5.91 -8.21 -2.32
CA ASN A 111 6.25 -9.39 -3.11
C ASN A 111 6.62 -10.64 -2.28
N LEU A 112 6.53 -10.57 -0.95
CA LEU A 112 6.92 -11.65 -0.05
C LEU A 112 5.86 -11.87 1.04
N LEU A 113 5.74 -13.13 1.48
CA LEU A 113 5.07 -13.50 2.72
C LEU A 113 6.14 -13.69 3.81
N GLN A 114 5.92 -13.12 4.99
CA GLN A 114 6.86 -13.21 6.11
C GLN A 114 6.13 -13.38 7.43
N LYS A 115 6.79 -14.07 8.36
CA LYS A 115 6.34 -14.15 9.76
C LYS A 115 6.54 -12.79 10.41
N HIS A 116 5.48 -12.20 10.95
CA HIS A 116 5.58 -10.95 11.71
C HIS A 116 5.80 -11.24 13.19
N GLY A 117 6.53 -10.39 13.91
CA GLY A 117 6.82 -10.58 15.34
C GLY A 117 7.83 -11.70 15.63
N ILE A 118 8.91 -11.79 14.86
CA ILE A 118 9.91 -12.88 14.97
C ILE A 118 10.59 -12.90 16.35
N PHE A 119 11.00 -11.73 16.83
CA PHE A 119 11.74 -11.59 18.09
C PHE A 119 10.91 -10.98 19.21
N ARG A 120 9.99 -10.07 18.87
CA ARG A 120 9.09 -9.41 19.84
C ARG A 120 7.71 -9.23 19.22
N PRO A 121 6.62 -9.22 20.01
CA PRO A 121 5.28 -8.95 19.49
C PRO A 121 5.22 -7.60 18.74
N LEU A 122 4.36 -7.53 17.73
CA LEU A 122 4.26 -6.36 16.86
C LEU A 122 2.90 -5.66 16.96
N ALA A 123 1.86 -6.42 16.57
CA ALA A 123 0.48 -5.97 16.40
C ALA A 123 -0.42 -6.96 17.15
N THR A 124 -0.34 -8.24 16.77
CA THR A 124 -0.91 -9.34 17.57
C THR A 124 0.16 -10.02 18.44
N PRO A 125 -0.25 -10.62 19.58
CA PRO A 125 0.65 -11.40 20.46
C PRO A 125 1.28 -12.59 19.75
N GLU A 126 0.55 -13.18 18.80
CA GLU A 126 1.01 -14.34 18.03
C GLU A 126 1.53 -13.94 16.65
N PRO A 127 2.67 -14.52 16.22
CA PRO A 127 3.24 -14.25 14.93
C PRO A 127 2.51 -14.98 13.80
N ARG A 128 1.81 -14.23 12.94
CA ARG A 128 1.18 -14.73 11.71
C ARG A 128 2.10 -14.56 10.51
N ILE A 129 1.85 -15.35 9.45
CA ILE A 129 2.44 -15.09 8.13
C ILE A 129 1.56 -14.08 7.43
N LEU A 130 2.14 -12.93 7.08
CA LEU A 130 1.45 -11.85 6.37
C LEU A 130 2.25 -11.45 5.13
N ARG A 131 1.56 -10.87 4.16
CA ARG A 131 2.24 -10.19 3.06
C ARG A 131 3.00 -8.99 3.61
N VAL A 132 4.28 -8.90 3.27
CA VAL A 132 5.08 -7.70 3.54
C VAL A 132 4.46 -6.56 2.73
N PRO A 133 3.98 -5.47 3.36
CA PRO A 133 3.32 -4.40 2.62
C PRO A 133 4.33 -3.62 1.77
N SER A 134 3.83 -3.01 0.69
CA SER A 134 4.56 -1.95 -0.03
C SER A 134 4.83 -0.78 0.93
N LEU A 135 6.01 -0.17 0.83
CA LEU A 135 6.32 1.08 1.55
C LEU A 135 6.15 2.32 0.68
N ARG A 136 5.70 2.19 -0.57
CA ARG A 136 5.30 3.34 -1.39
C ARG A 136 4.18 4.10 -0.68
N ASN A 137 4.32 5.42 -0.63
CA ASN A 137 3.38 6.33 0.03
C ASN A 137 3.16 6.06 1.54
N VAL A 138 4.04 5.31 2.22
CA VAL A 138 3.84 4.94 3.64
C VAL A 138 3.66 6.15 4.55
N ALA A 139 4.29 7.29 4.25
CA ALA A 139 4.14 8.52 5.03
C ALA A 139 2.71 9.12 5.03
N THR A 140 1.81 8.65 4.17
CA THR A 140 0.45 9.18 4.01
C THR A 140 -0.63 8.13 4.29
N THR A 141 -0.28 6.98 4.87
CA THR A 141 -1.20 5.84 5.09
C THR A 141 -1.25 5.40 6.55
N ALA A 142 -1.18 6.35 7.48
CA ALA A 142 -1.43 6.05 8.89
C ALA A 142 -2.91 5.67 9.11
N PRO A 143 -3.25 4.85 10.14
CA PRO A 143 -2.34 4.18 11.06
C PRO A 143 -1.66 2.95 10.42
N TYR A 144 -0.64 2.42 11.09
CA TYR A 144 0.25 1.37 10.58
C TYR A 144 -0.03 0.00 11.22
N PHE A 145 0.43 -1.03 10.51
CA PHE A 145 0.17 -2.46 10.74
C PHE A 145 -1.28 -2.87 10.43
N HIS A 146 -1.50 -4.18 10.35
CA HIS A 146 -2.79 -4.75 9.96
C HIS A 146 -3.92 -4.46 10.96
N ASP A 147 -3.58 -4.06 12.19
CA ASP A 147 -4.49 -3.71 13.27
C ASP A 147 -4.55 -2.21 13.57
N GLY A 148 -3.78 -1.39 12.85
CA GLY A 148 -3.69 0.06 13.09
C GLY A 148 -3.06 0.44 14.45
N SER A 149 -2.31 -0.45 15.10
CA SER A 149 -1.78 -0.24 16.45
C SER A 149 -0.61 0.75 16.56
N ALA A 150 -0.05 1.22 15.44
CA ALA A 150 0.92 2.31 15.43
C ALA A 150 0.31 3.54 14.77
N ARG A 151 0.26 4.66 15.50
CA ARG A 151 -0.37 5.91 15.02
C ARG A 151 0.57 6.76 14.19
N THR A 152 1.88 6.64 14.40
CA THR A 152 2.90 7.44 13.71
C THR A 152 3.94 6.56 13.04
N LEU A 153 4.58 7.11 12.00
CA LEU A 153 5.60 6.38 11.24
C LEU A 153 6.79 6.03 12.12
N ASP A 154 7.18 6.93 13.02
CA ASP A 154 8.22 6.72 14.03
C ASP A 154 7.93 5.53 14.93
N GLN A 155 6.67 5.40 15.40
CA GLN A 155 6.23 4.25 16.19
C GLN A 155 6.33 2.96 15.38
N ALA A 156 5.89 2.99 14.11
CA ALA A 156 5.95 1.83 13.23
C ALA A 156 7.40 1.39 12.97
N VAL A 157 8.31 2.33 12.71
CA VAL A 157 9.74 2.06 12.50
C VAL A 157 10.40 1.45 13.74
N LYS A 158 10.15 2.03 14.93
CA LYS A 158 10.67 1.49 16.20
C LYS A 158 10.16 0.07 16.45
N LYS A 159 8.85 -0.14 16.33
CA LYS A 159 8.24 -1.46 16.51
C LYS A 159 8.79 -2.46 15.48
N MET A 160 8.98 -2.09 14.21
CA MET A 160 9.58 -2.97 13.20
C MET A 160 10.98 -3.43 13.55
N ALA A 161 11.86 -2.51 13.91
CA ALA A 161 13.23 -2.85 14.27
C ALA A 161 13.27 -3.79 15.48
N ALA A 162 12.46 -3.52 16.50
CA ALA A 162 12.40 -4.34 17.70
C ALA A 162 11.81 -5.74 17.41
N SER A 163 10.68 -5.80 16.71
CA SER A 163 9.94 -7.05 16.47
C SER A 163 10.58 -7.96 15.43
N GLN A 164 11.14 -7.41 14.36
CA GLN A 164 11.64 -8.19 13.21
C GLN A 164 13.16 -8.37 13.19
N LEU A 165 13.90 -7.48 13.85
CA LEU A 165 15.37 -7.48 13.82
C LEU A 165 16.00 -7.56 15.21
N ASN A 166 15.19 -7.54 16.28
CA ASN A 166 15.63 -7.45 17.67
C ASN A 166 16.55 -6.24 17.96
N VAL A 167 16.29 -5.11 17.30
CA VAL A 167 17.08 -3.88 17.44
C VAL A 167 16.26 -2.79 18.09
N ASP A 168 16.80 -2.21 19.16
CA ASP A 168 16.30 -0.98 19.76
C ASP A 168 17.00 0.23 19.12
N LEU A 169 16.26 0.98 18.30
CA LEU A 169 16.80 2.12 17.55
C LEU A 169 17.02 3.33 18.44
N LYS A 170 18.16 4.00 18.27
CA LYS A 170 18.42 5.32 18.84
C LYS A 170 17.50 6.37 18.19
N PRO A 171 17.19 7.47 18.89
CA PRO A 171 16.31 8.52 18.35
C PRO A 171 16.72 9.02 16.95
N GLN A 172 18.02 9.30 16.74
CA GLN A 172 18.51 9.78 15.45
C GLN A 172 18.32 8.76 14.32
N GLU A 173 18.44 7.46 14.61
CA GLU A 173 18.25 6.42 13.59
C GLU A 173 16.79 6.36 13.13
N VAL A 174 15.85 6.56 14.06
CA VAL A 174 14.42 6.63 13.72
C VAL A 174 14.14 7.84 12.84
N VAL A 175 14.66 9.01 13.19
CA VAL A 175 14.49 10.25 12.41
C VAL A 175 15.06 10.08 11.00
N ASP A 176 16.26 9.50 10.86
CA ASP A 176 16.89 9.27 9.55
C ASP A 176 16.10 8.24 8.71
N LEU A 177 15.65 7.13 9.32
CA LEU A 177 14.81 6.12 8.64
C LEU A 177 13.49 6.72 8.17
N VAL A 178 12.82 7.51 9.03
CA VAL A 178 11.58 8.21 8.69
C VAL A 178 11.82 9.20 7.56
N ALA A 179 12.93 9.95 7.57
CA ALA A 179 13.30 10.84 6.47
C ALA A 179 13.44 10.09 5.14
N PHE A 180 14.03 8.89 5.13
CA PHE A 180 14.05 8.02 3.96
C PHE A 180 12.64 7.59 3.54
N LEU A 181 11.81 7.09 4.45
CA LEU A 181 10.47 6.62 4.11
C LEU A 181 9.57 7.73 3.54
N ASN A 182 9.75 8.98 3.99
CA ASN A 182 9.08 10.15 3.41
C ASN A 182 9.45 10.41 1.94
N THR A 183 10.57 9.88 1.46
CA THR A 183 10.99 10.01 0.06
C THR A 183 10.28 9.04 -0.89
N LEU A 184 9.55 8.06 -0.34
CA LEU A 184 8.80 7.05 -1.08
C LEU A 184 7.39 7.50 -1.49
N THR A 185 6.97 8.71 -1.09
CA THR A 185 5.71 9.31 -1.52
C THR A 185 5.83 9.88 -2.92
N GLY A 186 5.04 9.36 -3.85
CA GLY A 186 4.98 9.82 -5.23
C GLY A 186 3.88 10.85 -5.49
N ASN A 187 3.52 10.99 -6.76
CA ASN A 187 2.49 11.91 -7.22
C ASN A 187 1.39 11.16 -7.97
N TYR A 188 0.15 11.52 -7.73
CA TYR A 188 -1.01 11.08 -8.51
C TYR A 188 -1.62 12.28 -9.23
N ALA A 189 -1.88 12.14 -10.53
CA ALA A 189 -2.38 13.24 -11.38
C ALA A 189 -1.58 14.56 -11.23
N GLY A 190 -0.25 14.46 -11.13
CA GLY A 190 0.65 15.60 -10.98
C GLY A 190 0.71 16.22 -9.57
N GLN A 191 -0.07 15.71 -8.62
CA GLN A 191 -0.08 16.19 -7.24
C GLN A 191 0.56 15.18 -6.30
N LYS A 192 1.39 15.65 -5.37
CA LYS A 192 1.95 14.79 -4.32
C LYS A 192 0.84 14.13 -3.53
N VAL A 193 0.90 12.82 -3.36
CA VAL A 193 -0.08 12.07 -2.56
C VAL A 193 -0.08 12.60 -1.13
N ARG A 194 -1.28 12.73 -0.54
CA ARG A 194 -1.51 13.19 0.83
C ARG A 194 -2.39 12.20 1.56
N ALA A 195 -2.36 12.25 2.89
CA ALA A 195 -3.35 11.52 3.69
C ALA A 195 -4.75 12.10 3.40
N PRO A 196 -5.80 11.27 3.43
CA PRO A 196 -7.17 11.77 3.38
C PRO A 196 -7.42 12.77 4.52
N GLU A 197 -8.22 13.80 4.24
CA GLU A 197 -8.73 14.74 5.27
C GLU A 197 -9.75 14.08 6.20
#